data_AF-A0A660NQ46-F1
#
_entry.id   AF-A0A660NQ46-F1
#
_cell.length_a   1.000
_cell.length_b   1.000
_cell.length_c   1.000
_cell.angle_alpha   90.00
_cell.angle_beta   90.00
_cell.angle_gamma   90.00
#
_symmetry.space_group_name_H-M   'P 1'
#
loop_
_entity.id
_entity.type
_entity.pdbx_description
1 polymer ?
#
loop_
_entity_poly.entity_id
_entity_poly.type
_entity_poly.pdbx_seq_one_letter_code
_entity_poly.pdbx_strand_id
1 'polypeptide(L)'
;MALASSTLISTTSQAAPLADDSAHGSSSRAARPLSFKPTTGCEGLEGYDAKWASHGDDYGFTLAGTKRPVPKGKRNDPEAGQPILMNGFYQMAEHGGILYATFGGASAPGVTPGALVMLDADTLAFKQAMPLPFAAHAIAIDRLGRKAVVTHTHQSAFSLVDLEKHTSTCRKPDSTIHGDTYRGRYVQMDEMGNFYINYNSFGAKDPSGYIMKYTPAGDHAAGYAVEPTEKARLVIPMLYRMGSLITGGRAVTSVDAQNGTVNQLSPTFESLNIYNYVPGPGMSLVASNNDVSGRPNLMVIDPVSGARSALLTGSGSVEVGYSPDSQQAFTTNYESNTVTVAALSPERKAFQPGQFVNITFQDSPSNLYVRHTGKGTDVYVTTKTWEGDNATRGALLHRIHLDSSVKGIGGIDRADACTITTFDMRDNTVSAPVACPLMNAADTWKAQYRRIRDVSLPAMEKSLKGARAFKAKAEADLKAARQQAAQKPGKASRAALARAKENLGNATVWLAYVNKHLPNLRDGLRYYQQLAGE
;
A
#
# COMPACT_ATOMS: atom_id res chain seq x y z
N MET A 1 40.88 7.31 -55.86
CA MET A 1 39.63 6.71 -56.37
C MET A 1 38.49 7.49 -55.71
N ALA A 2 38.13 8.67 -56.25
CA ALA A 2 37.16 8.91 -57.33
C ALA A 2 35.71 8.66 -56.83
N LEU A 3 34.98 9.73 -56.43
CA LEU A 3 33.95 10.48 -57.22
C LEU A 3 32.62 9.69 -57.30
N ALA A 4 31.40 10.22 -57.08
CA ALA A 4 30.88 11.53 -57.45
C ALA A 4 29.58 11.91 -56.69
N SER A 5 29.33 13.22 -56.63
CA SER A 5 28.04 13.89 -56.40
C SER A 5 27.25 14.06 -57.71
N SER A 6 25.90 14.09 -57.63
CA SER A 6 24.96 14.87 -58.47
C SER A 6 23.50 14.53 -58.04
N THR A 7 22.67 15.36 -57.39
CA THR A 7 21.83 16.49 -57.88
C THR A 7 21.28 16.28 -59.31
N LEU A 8 20.02 16.55 -59.71
CA LEU A 8 18.80 17.20 -59.19
C LEU A 8 17.76 17.02 -60.32
N ILE A 9 16.47 16.71 -60.09
CA ILE A 9 15.37 17.29 -60.90
C ILE A 9 14.16 17.52 -59.99
N SER A 10 13.80 18.79 -59.89
CA SER A 10 12.58 19.34 -59.33
C SER A 10 11.52 19.44 -60.42
N THR A 11 10.26 19.11 -60.13
CA THR A 11 9.11 19.74 -60.81
C THR A 11 8.04 20.11 -59.77
N THR A 12 7.90 21.42 -59.63
CA THR A 12 6.85 22.15 -58.92
C THR A 12 5.53 22.12 -59.69
N SER A 13 4.41 22.00 -58.97
CA SER A 13 3.16 22.70 -59.32
C SER A 13 2.32 23.00 -58.07
N GLN A 14 2.54 24.19 -57.50
CA GLN A 14 1.52 25.02 -56.83
C GLN A 14 0.70 25.73 -57.95
N ALA A 15 -0.55 26.17 -57.84
CA ALA A 15 -1.61 26.29 -56.82
C ALA A 15 -2.95 26.39 -57.62
N ALA A 16 -4.19 26.55 -57.13
CA ALA A 16 -4.78 27.24 -55.99
C ALA A 16 -6.32 26.87 -55.93
N PRO A 17 -7.21 27.61 -55.22
CA PRO A 17 -7.66 27.33 -53.85
C PRO A 17 -9.19 27.17 -53.73
N LEU A 18 -9.68 26.58 -52.63
CA LEU A 18 -11.02 26.85 -52.10
C LEU A 18 -10.97 26.85 -50.56
N ALA A 19 -11.29 28.00 -49.98
CA ALA A 19 -11.65 28.19 -48.57
C ALA A 19 -13.04 27.56 -48.31
N ASP A 20 -13.57 27.32 -47.10
CA ASP A 20 -13.20 27.56 -45.71
C ASP A 20 -14.03 26.55 -44.87
N ASP A 21 -13.92 26.63 -43.54
CA ASP A 21 -14.89 26.12 -42.54
C ASP A 21 -14.81 24.65 -42.09
N SER A 22 -13.90 24.40 -41.14
CA SER A 22 -14.31 23.99 -39.77
C SER A 22 -13.07 23.73 -38.90
N ALA A 23 -12.49 24.82 -38.40
CA ALA A 23 -11.58 24.77 -37.29
C ALA A 23 -12.34 24.35 -36.01
N HIS A 24 -12.47 23.05 -35.76
CA HIS A 24 -12.63 22.55 -34.40
C HIS A 24 -11.26 22.59 -33.71
N GLY A 25 -10.87 23.80 -33.32
CA GLY A 25 -9.81 23.99 -32.34
C GLY A 25 -10.20 23.27 -31.05
N SER A 26 -9.63 22.09 -30.82
CA SER A 26 -9.56 21.56 -29.47
C SER A 26 -8.62 22.49 -28.72
N SER A 27 -9.16 23.48 -28.02
CA SER A 27 -8.40 24.20 -27.02
C SER A 27 -8.01 23.17 -25.96
N SER A 28 -6.82 22.60 -26.06
CA SER A 28 -6.18 22.02 -24.90
C SER A 28 -5.98 23.21 -23.96
N ARG A 29 -6.88 23.33 -22.97
CA ARG A 29 -6.60 24.21 -21.83
C ARG A 29 -5.32 23.64 -21.24
N ALA A 30 -4.20 24.30 -21.48
CA ALA A 30 -2.98 24.05 -20.73
C ALA A 30 -3.38 24.11 -19.25
N ALA A 31 -3.34 22.97 -18.57
CA ALA A 31 -3.66 22.91 -17.16
C ALA A 31 -2.73 23.90 -16.46
N ARG A 32 -3.28 24.81 -15.66
CA ARG A 32 -2.44 25.72 -14.86
C ARG A 32 -1.51 24.86 -14.00
N PRO A 33 -0.21 25.15 -13.97
CA PRO A 33 0.72 24.43 -13.08
C PRO A 33 0.20 24.46 -11.65
N LEU A 34 0.23 23.32 -10.97
CA LEU A 34 -0.06 23.26 -9.54
C LEU A 34 1.00 24.07 -8.80
N SER A 35 0.56 24.87 -7.82
CA SER A 35 1.43 25.62 -6.94
C SER A 35 1.15 25.17 -5.51
N PHE A 36 2.22 24.81 -4.81
CA PHE A 36 2.16 24.31 -3.45
C PHE A 36 2.74 25.35 -2.50
N LYS A 37 2.11 25.51 -1.34
CA LYS A 37 2.68 26.30 -0.25
C LYS A 37 3.93 25.60 0.32
N PRO A 38 4.83 26.36 0.97
CA PRO A 38 5.95 25.77 1.70
C PRO A 38 5.48 24.72 2.72
N THR A 39 6.31 23.72 2.97
CA THR A 39 6.04 22.76 4.04
C THR A 39 6.14 23.46 5.39
N THR A 40 5.24 23.11 6.30
CA THR A 40 5.13 23.70 7.64
C THR A 40 5.54 22.68 8.69
N GLY A 41 5.70 23.11 9.95
CA GLY A 41 5.80 22.18 11.07
C GLY A 41 4.46 21.45 11.31
N CYS A 42 4.49 20.42 12.15
CA CYS A 42 3.30 19.62 12.45
C CYS A 42 2.51 20.15 13.67
N GLU A 43 2.97 21.23 14.29
CA GLU A 43 2.29 21.89 15.39
C GLU A 43 0.87 22.32 14.96
N GLY A 44 -0.12 21.95 15.77
CA GLY A 44 -1.53 22.27 15.51
C GLY A 44 -2.27 21.28 14.60
N LEU A 45 -1.61 20.24 14.09
CA LEU A 45 -2.30 19.12 13.47
C LEU A 45 -3.07 18.30 14.51
N GLU A 46 -4.20 17.74 14.10
CA GLU A 46 -4.98 16.85 14.95
C GLU A 46 -4.15 15.63 15.41
N GLY A 47 -4.17 15.39 16.72
CA GLY A 47 -3.38 14.34 17.35
C GLY A 47 -1.91 14.70 17.61
N TYR A 48 -1.47 15.92 17.27
CA TYR A 48 -0.11 16.37 17.62
C TYR A 48 -0.04 16.68 19.11
N ASP A 49 0.91 16.07 19.79
CA ASP A 49 1.24 16.35 21.18
C ASP A 49 2.66 16.89 21.27
N ALA A 50 2.87 18.13 21.70
CA ALA A 50 4.22 18.72 21.82
C ALA A 50 5.17 17.92 22.75
N LYS A 51 4.62 17.04 23.58
CA LYS A 51 5.37 16.15 24.49
C LYS A 51 5.50 14.72 23.96
N TRP A 52 5.16 14.44 22.70
CA TRP A 52 5.18 13.08 22.11
C TRP A 52 6.49 12.32 22.38
N ALA A 53 7.63 12.99 22.33
CA ALA A 53 8.94 12.38 22.55
C ALA A 53 9.22 12.00 24.01
N SER A 54 8.46 12.58 24.96
CA SER A 54 8.65 12.36 26.40
C SER A 54 7.78 11.25 26.99
N HIS A 55 6.87 10.68 26.19
CA HIS A 55 5.99 9.58 26.62
C HIS A 55 6.72 8.22 26.65
N GLY A 56 7.95 8.14 26.14
CA GLY A 56 8.78 6.93 26.19
C GLY A 56 8.17 5.77 25.40
N ASP A 57 8.22 4.57 25.98
CA ASP A 57 7.80 3.32 25.33
C ASP A 57 6.30 3.01 25.53
N ASP A 58 5.51 3.95 26.05
CA ASP A 58 4.05 3.76 26.13
C ASP A 58 3.40 4.02 24.76
N TYR A 59 3.19 2.96 23.98
CA TYR A 59 2.48 3.03 22.70
C TYR A 59 0.96 2.81 22.81
N GLY A 60 0.42 2.80 24.04
CA GLY A 60 -1.01 2.64 24.29
C GLY A 60 -1.55 1.21 24.10
N PHE A 61 -0.72 0.19 24.34
CA PHE A 61 -1.14 -1.22 24.26
C PHE A 61 -2.31 -1.55 25.20
N THR A 62 -2.34 -0.94 26.39
CA THR A 62 -3.43 -1.13 27.38
C THR A 62 -4.70 -0.37 27.02
N LEU A 63 -4.60 0.63 26.14
CA LEU A 63 -5.74 1.43 25.67
C LEU A 63 -6.40 0.80 24.44
N ALA A 64 -5.64 0.10 23.61
CA ALA A 64 -6.16 -0.51 22.40
C ALA A 64 -7.27 -1.54 22.73
N GLY A 65 -8.36 -1.51 21.96
CA GLY A 65 -9.58 -2.28 22.21
C GLY A 65 -10.55 -1.65 23.21
N THR A 66 -10.11 -0.68 24.04
CA THR A 66 -11.02 0.08 24.91
C THR A 66 -11.80 1.13 24.12
N LYS A 67 -12.96 1.56 24.63
CA LYS A 67 -13.80 2.56 23.95
C LYS A 67 -13.22 3.95 24.12
N ARG A 68 -13.18 4.73 23.03
CA ARG A 68 -12.82 6.15 23.09
C ARG A 68 -13.75 6.91 24.06
N PRO A 69 -13.20 7.66 25.02
CA PRO A 69 -14.01 8.47 25.93
C PRO A 69 -14.72 9.57 25.14
N VAL A 70 -15.99 9.81 25.46
CA VAL A 70 -16.79 10.89 24.85
C VAL A 70 -16.23 12.23 25.36
N PRO A 71 -15.70 13.11 24.50
CA PRO A 71 -15.24 14.42 24.96
C PRO A 71 -16.39 15.20 25.60
N LYS A 72 -16.14 15.86 26.75
CA LYS A 72 -17.14 16.71 27.42
C LYS A 72 -17.69 17.73 26.42
N GLY A 73 -19.02 17.76 26.25
CA GLY A 73 -19.72 18.64 25.32
C GLY A 73 -19.93 18.08 23.90
N LYS A 74 -19.36 16.92 23.56
CA LYS A 74 -19.56 16.25 22.25
C LYS A 74 -20.31 14.91 22.40
N ARG A 75 -21.52 14.94 22.99
CA ARG A 75 -22.37 13.73 23.17
C ARG A 75 -22.74 12.99 21.88
N ASN A 76 -22.55 13.62 20.71
CA ASN A 76 -22.85 13.07 19.39
C ASN A 76 -21.60 12.89 18.52
N ASP A 77 -20.41 12.77 19.12
CA ASP A 77 -19.19 12.48 18.36
C ASP A 77 -19.35 11.11 17.66
N PRO A 78 -19.29 11.02 16.32
CA PRO A 78 -19.45 9.75 15.60
C PRO A 78 -18.34 8.73 15.92
N GLU A 79 -17.22 9.18 16.50
CA GLU A 79 -16.12 8.31 16.94
C GLU A 79 -16.22 7.90 18.42
N ALA A 80 -17.15 8.49 19.17
CA ALA A 80 -17.37 8.11 20.57
C ALA A 80 -17.91 6.67 20.67
N GLY A 81 -17.27 5.86 21.51
CA GLY A 81 -17.63 4.46 21.68
C GLY A 81 -17.03 3.50 20.64
N GLN A 82 -16.30 4.00 19.64
CA GLN A 82 -15.45 3.16 18.79
C GLN A 82 -14.24 2.64 19.59
N PRO A 83 -13.76 1.43 19.32
CA PRO A 83 -12.55 0.92 19.95
C PRO A 83 -11.35 1.76 19.53
N ILE A 84 -10.44 2.01 20.47
CA ILE A 84 -9.12 2.56 20.16
C ILE A 84 -8.36 1.50 19.37
N LEU A 85 -7.99 1.84 18.14
CA LEU A 85 -7.21 0.96 17.27
C LEU A 85 -5.72 1.26 17.45
N MET A 86 -4.94 0.19 17.39
CA MET A 86 -3.50 0.26 17.22
C MET A 86 -3.15 -0.04 15.77
N ASN A 87 -2.21 0.72 15.23
CA ASN A 87 -1.81 0.59 13.85
C ASN A 87 -0.78 -0.55 13.67
N GLY A 88 0.08 -0.81 14.65
CA GLY A 88 1.07 -1.88 14.61
C GLY A 88 2.21 -1.62 13.62
N PHE A 89 2.97 -2.66 13.26
CA PHE A 89 4.07 -2.54 12.30
C PHE A 89 3.60 -2.35 10.85
N TYR A 90 4.29 -1.53 10.07
CA TYR A 90 4.02 -1.30 8.64
C TYR A 90 5.26 -1.61 7.78
N GLN A 91 5.84 -0.61 7.09
CA GLN A 91 7.00 -0.84 6.24
C GLN A 91 8.28 -0.94 7.04
N MET A 92 9.21 -1.67 6.46
CA MET A 92 10.54 -1.91 6.98
C MET A 92 11.58 -1.56 5.91
N ALA A 93 12.76 -1.18 6.36
CA ALA A 93 13.95 -1.05 5.53
C ALA A 93 15.16 -1.57 6.33
N GLU A 94 16.16 -2.13 5.65
CA GLU A 94 17.39 -2.57 6.29
C GLU A 94 18.58 -1.73 5.82
N HIS A 95 19.46 -1.40 6.76
CA HIS A 95 20.77 -0.83 6.46
C HIS A 95 21.78 -1.22 7.52
N GLY A 96 22.98 -1.64 7.10
CA GLY A 96 24.10 -1.87 7.99
C GLY A 96 23.89 -2.98 9.04
N GLY A 97 23.03 -3.96 8.77
CA GLY A 97 22.66 -5.01 9.72
C GLY A 97 21.58 -4.58 10.73
N ILE A 98 20.93 -3.44 10.51
CA ILE A 98 19.82 -2.96 11.33
C ILE A 98 18.55 -2.94 10.49
N LEU A 99 17.53 -3.66 10.96
CA LEU A 99 16.18 -3.56 10.44
C LEU A 99 15.47 -2.39 11.12
N TYR A 100 15.05 -1.42 10.31
CA TYR A 100 14.26 -0.28 10.72
C TYR A 100 12.80 -0.54 10.38
N ALA A 101 11.95 -0.72 11.39
CA ALA A 101 10.54 -1.03 11.26
C ALA A 101 9.68 0.13 11.74
N THR A 102 8.75 0.59 10.89
CA THR A 102 7.78 1.61 11.28
C THR A 102 6.69 1.01 12.16
N PHE A 103 6.40 1.64 13.29
CA PHE A 103 5.38 1.22 14.22
C PHE A 103 4.36 2.35 14.49
N GLY A 104 3.07 2.02 14.43
CA GLY A 104 1.99 2.93 14.77
C GLY A 104 1.31 2.52 16.09
N GLY A 105 1.43 3.36 17.12
CA GLY A 105 0.79 3.15 18.41
C GLY A 105 -0.72 3.40 18.37
N ALA A 106 -1.33 3.37 19.56
CA ALA A 106 -2.74 3.68 19.74
C ALA A 106 -3.02 5.16 19.45
N SER A 107 -4.14 5.44 18.78
CA SER A 107 -4.60 6.81 18.56
C SER A 107 -5.32 7.34 19.82
N ALA A 108 -4.52 7.76 20.81
CA ALA A 108 -4.97 8.29 22.10
C ALA A 108 -4.04 9.41 22.62
N PRO A 109 -4.54 10.37 23.43
CA PRO A 109 -3.68 11.35 24.10
C PRO A 109 -2.80 10.73 25.19
N GLY A 110 -1.61 11.29 25.42
CA GLY A 110 -0.74 10.91 26.54
C GLY A 110 0.08 9.63 26.34
N VAL A 111 0.10 9.08 25.12
CA VAL A 111 0.94 7.95 24.71
C VAL A 111 1.80 8.35 23.53
N THR A 112 2.89 7.61 23.28
CA THR A 112 3.73 7.76 22.10
C THR A 112 2.97 7.29 20.84
N PRO A 113 2.66 8.19 19.88
CA PRO A 113 1.78 7.86 18.76
C PRO A 113 2.37 6.87 17.75
N GLY A 114 3.69 6.80 17.64
CA GLY A 114 4.38 5.89 16.74
C GLY A 114 5.89 5.87 17.02
N ALA A 115 6.59 4.97 16.36
CA ALA A 115 8.03 4.87 16.48
C ALA A 115 8.69 4.35 15.19
N LEU A 116 9.98 4.63 15.10
CA LEU A 116 10.90 3.87 14.28
C LEU A 116 11.66 2.88 15.17
N VAL A 117 11.33 1.60 15.04
CA VAL A 117 11.91 0.51 15.82
C VAL A 117 13.14 -0.04 15.10
N MET A 118 14.24 -0.16 15.81
CA MET A 118 15.51 -0.66 15.31
C MET A 118 15.78 -2.03 15.91
N LEU A 119 15.84 -3.03 15.05
CA LEU A 119 16.12 -4.41 15.41
C LEU A 119 17.42 -4.86 14.76
N ASP A 120 18.14 -5.76 15.42
CA ASP A 120 19.19 -6.50 14.77
C ASP A 120 18.60 -7.33 13.61
N ALA A 121 19.12 -7.15 12.39
CA ALA A 121 18.52 -7.79 11.22
C ALA A 121 18.67 -9.32 11.26
N ASP A 122 19.73 -9.85 11.87
CA ASP A 122 20.01 -11.29 11.93
C ASP A 122 19.25 -12.00 13.04
N THR A 123 18.76 -11.30 14.06
CA THR A 123 18.21 -11.91 15.28
C THR A 123 16.87 -11.34 15.72
N LEU A 124 16.43 -10.22 15.13
CA LEU A 124 15.33 -9.39 15.62
C LEU A 124 15.54 -8.83 17.04
N ALA A 125 16.75 -8.94 17.61
CA ALA A 125 17.02 -8.40 18.93
C ALA A 125 16.77 -6.88 18.95
N PHE A 126 15.99 -6.42 19.92
CA PHE A 126 15.70 -5.00 20.09
C PHE A 126 16.97 -4.21 20.36
N LYS A 127 17.19 -3.16 19.58
CA LYS A 127 18.27 -2.19 19.83
C LYS A 127 17.71 -0.92 20.45
N GLN A 128 16.70 -0.34 19.81
CA GLN A 128 16.13 0.94 20.21
C GLN A 128 14.79 1.18 19.53
N ALA A 129 13.95 2.04 20.11
CA ALA A 129 12.83 2.67 19.42
C ALA A 129 12.99 4.19 19.47
N MET A 130 12.88 4.85 18.32
CA MET A 130 12.80 6.30 18.26
C MET A 130 11.34 6.72 18.20
N PRO A 131 10.84 7.50 19.17
CA PRO A 131 9.46 7.97 19.12
C PRO A 131 9.24 8.87 17.89
N LEU A 132 8.00 8.91 17.41
CA LEU A 132 7.55 9.75 16.31
C LEU A 132 6.23 10.44 16.69
N PRO A 133 5.97 11.65 16.16
CA PRO A 133 4.81 12.46 16.56
C PRO A 133 3.46 11.88 16.13
N PHE A 134 3.46 10.92 15.20
CA PHE A 134 2.26 10.25 14.72
C PHE A 134 2.57 8.78 14.38
N ALA A 135 1.51 7.99 14.20
CA ALA A 135 1.64 6.61 13.74
C ALA A 135 2.41 6.53 12.42
N ALA A 136 3.50 5.77 12.42
CA ALA A 136 4.37 5.60 11.27
C ALA A 136 3.76 4.63 10.24
N HIS A 137 4.08 4.82 8.96
CA HIS A 137 3.56 3.99 7.86
C HIS A 137 4.65 3.52 6.90
N ALA A 138 5.27 4.43 6.15
CA ALA A 138 6.32 4.10 5.19
C ALA A 138 7.66 4.64 5.65
N ILE A 139 8.74 4.02 5.21
CA ILE A 139 10.11 4.46 5.47
C ILE A 139 10.96 4.40 4.20
N ALA A 140 11.83 5.39 4.03
CA ALA A 140 12.98 5.32 3.14
C ALA A 140 14.23 5.75 3.93
N ILE A 141 15.35 5.09 3.70
CA ILE A 141 16.65 5.37 4.33
C ILE A 141 17.61 5.84 3.24
N ASP A 142 18.45 6.82 3.57
CA ASP A 142 19.48 7.27 2.64
C ASP A 142 20.56 6.19 2.45
N ARG A 143 21.31 6.31 1.36
CA ARG A 143 22.34 5.30 1.01
C ARG A 143 23.39 5.11 2.10
N LEU A 144 23.64 6.15 2.89
CA LEU A 144 24.63 6.14 3.96
C LEU A 144 24.10 5.57 5.29
N GLY A 145 22.78 5.37 5.43
CA GLY A 145 22.17 4.90 6.68
C GLY A 145 22.16 5.95 7.80
N ARG A 146 22.27 7.23 7.45
CA ARG A 146 22.36 8.35 8.40
C ARG A 146 21.04 9.08 8.55
N LYS A 147 20.19 9.01 7.53
CA LYS A 147 18.90 9.71 7.51
C LYS A 147 17.79 8.78 7.06
N ALA A 148 16.61 8.99 7.63
CA ALA A 148 15.39 8.36 7.15
C ALA A 148 14.27 9.38 6.98
N VAL A 149 13.32 9.05 6.12
CA VAL A 149 12.04 9.74 6.01
C VAL A 149 10.95 8.75 6.36
N VAL A 150 10.07 9.13 7.27
CA VAL A 150 8.94 8.30 7.73
C VAL A 150 7.63 9.00 7.46
N THR A 151 6.68 8.36 6.79
CA THR A 151 5.36 8.96 6.49
C THR A 151 4.34 8.70 7.60
N HIS A 152 3.41 9.63 7.74
CA HIS A 152 2.27 9.58 8.66
C HIS A 152 0.97 9.73 7.87
N THR A 153 0.47 8.62 7.32
CA THR A 153 -0.61 8.61 6.32
C THR A 153 -1.87 9.34 6.79
N HIS A 154 -2.30 9.14 8.04
CA HIS A 154 -3.53 9.73 8.55
C HIS A 154 -3.45 11.26 8.70
N GLN A 155 -2.28 11.79 9.05
CA GLN A 155 -2.02 13.22 9.20
C GLN A 155 -1.55 13.87 7.89
N SER A 156 -1.24 13.05 6.88
CA SER A 156 -0.66 13.50 5.62
C SER A 156 0.58 14.36 5.85
N ALA A 157 1.46 13.86 6.72
CA ALA A 157 2.71 14.48 7.16
C ALA A 157 3.86 13.47 7.03
N PHE A 158 5.08 13.92 7.23
CA PHE A 158 6.26 13.05 7.29
C PHE A 158 7.26 13.56 8.32
N SER A 159 8.05 12.66 8.89
CA SER A 159 9.19 12.97 9.75
C SER A 159 10.50 12.80 8.99
N LEU A 160 11.39 13.77 9.14
CA LEU A 160 12.80 13.66 8.78
C LEU A 160 13.53 13.16 10.03
N VAL A 161 14.26 12.07 9.91
CA VAL A 161 14.91 11.38 11.02
C VAL A 161 16.43 11.42 10.80
N ASP A 162 17.16 11.93 11.78
CA ASP A 162 18.61 11.80 11.88
C ASP A 162 18.89 10.54 12.71
N LEU A 163 19.33 9.48 12.03
CA LEU A 163 19.52 8.15 12.62
C LEU A 163 20.74 8.11 13.53
N GLU A 164 21.75 8.96 13.30
CA GLU A 164 22.94 9.05 14.15
C GLU A 164 22.65 9.81 15.44
N LYS A 165 21.92 10.91 15.34
CA LYS A 165 21.60 11.75 16.52
C LYS A 165 20.35 11.28 17.26
N HIS A 166 19.63 10.33 16.71
CA HIS A 166 18.35 9.86 17.22
C HIS A 166 17.35 11.01 17.45
N THR A 167 17.25 11.90 16.47
CA THR A 167 16.30 13.02 16.49
C THR A 167 15.40 13.00 15.27
N SER A 168 14.21 13.60 15.39
CA SER A 168 13.31 13.75 14.26
C SER A 168 12.59 15.09 14.26
N THR A 169 12.35 15.63 13.08
CA THR A 169 11.50 16.81 12.86
C THR A 169 10.33 16.44 11.96
N CYS A 170 9.13 16.91 12.28
CA CYS A 170 7.93 16.63 11.49
C CYS A 170 7.59 17.80 10.56
N ARG A 171 7.19 17.46 9.35
CA ARG A 171 6.79 18.40 8.30
C ARG A 171 5.40 18.06 7.77
N LYS A 172 4.60 19.09 7.57
CA LYS A 172 3.30 19.04 6.91
C LYS A 172 3.40 19.67 5.51
N PRO A 173 3.31 18.87 4.44
CA PRO A 173 3.24 19.40 3.09
C PRO A 173 1.86 19.94 2.72
N ASP A 174 1.83 20.83 1.73
CA ASP A 174 0.59 21.22 1.06
C ASP A 174 0.18 20.09 0.11
N SER A 175 -0.82 19.32 0.55
CA SER A 175 -1.35 18.17 -0.21
C SER A 175 -2.75 18.41 -0.76
N THR A 176 -3.16 19.68 -0.88
CA THR A 176 -4.43 20.05 -1.50
C THR A 176 -4.25 20.18 -3.00
N ILE A 177 -4.94 19.34 -3.77
CA ILE A 177 -4.89 19.34 -5.22
C ILE A 177 -6.31 19.52 -5.74
N HIS A 178 -6.53 20.60 -6.50
CA HIS A 178 -7.86 20.98 -7.02
C HIS A 178 -8.95 21.08 -5.93
N GLY A 179 -8.57 21.45 -4.70
CA GLY A 179 -9.47 21.58 -3.56
C GLY A 179 -9.70 20.29 -2.76
N ASP A 180 -9.24 19.14 -3.27
CA ASP A 180 -9.32 17.87 -2.56
C ASP A 180 -8.05 17.63 -1.74
N THR A 181 -8.20 17.03 -0.56
CA THR A 181 -7.06 16.65 0.28
C THR A 181 -6.54 15.27 -0.10
N TYR A 182 -5.23 15.18 -0.30
CA TYR A 182 -4.52 13.94 -0.56
C TYR A 182 -3.66 13.52 0.63
N ARG A 183 -3.50 12.21 0.81
CA ARG A 183 -2.72 11.59 1.87
C ARG A 183 -1.47 10.91 1.30
N GLY A 184 -0.32 11.26 1.87
CA GLY A 184 0.96 10.62 1.56
C GLY A 184 0.98 9.19 2.09
N ARG A 185 1.49 8.20 1.33
CA ARG A 185 1.54 6.81 1.78
C ARG A 185 2.94 6.21 1.74
N TYR A 186 3.42 5.78 0.58
CA TYR A 186 4.77 5.28 0.36
C TYR A 186 5.76 6.42 0.17
N VAL A 187 7.01 6.15 0.54
CA VAL A 187 8.14 7.05 0.31
C VAL A 187 9.27 6.28 -0.38
N GLN A 188 9.96 6.94 -1.29
CA GLN A 188 11.18 6.46 -1.94
C GLN A 188 12.22 7.58 -1.87
N MET A 189 13.51 7.23 -1.91
CA MET A 189 14.60 8.19 -1.82
C MET A 189 15.58 7.94 -2.96
N ASP A 190 16.08 9.02 -3.56
CA ASP A 190 17.15 8.97 -4.56
C ASP A 190 18.54 9.02 -3.91
N GLU A 191 19.57 8.89 -4.74
CA GLU A 191 20.97 8.83 -4.32
C GLU A 191 21.45 10.15 -3.69
N MET A 192 20.77 11.28 -3.95
CA MET A 192 21.09 12.58 -3.37
C MET A 192 20.33 12.85 -2.06
N GLY A 193 19.47 11.93 -1.64
CA GLY A 193 18.62 12.08 -0.47
C GLY A 193 17.38 12.94 -0.72
N ASN A 194 17.07 13.32 -1.98
CA ASN A 194 15.72 13.81 -2.26
C ASN A 194 14.76 12.63 -2.15
N PHE A 195 13.55 12.91 -1.71
CA PHE A 195 12.57 11.87 -1.51
C PHE A 195 11.25 12.20 -2.16
N TYR A 196 10.50 11.14 -2.45
CA TYR A 196 9.29 11.19 -3.22
C TYR A 196 8.20 10.49 -2.43
N ILE A 197 7.03 11.11 -2.35
CA ILE A 197 5.87 10.54 -1.64
C ILE A 197 4.71 10.46 -2.63
N ASN A 198 4.05 9.31 -2.67
CA ASN A 198 2.80 9.18 -3.44
C ASN A 198 1.61 9.69 -2.61
N TYR A 199 0.71 10.41 -3.27
CA TYR A 199 -0.43 11.07 -2.67
C TYR A 199 -1.73 10.53 -3.28
N ASN A 200 -2.60 10.00 -2.42
CA ASN A 200 -3.87 9.37 -2.81
C ASN A 200 -5.05 10.06 -2.11
N SER A 201 -6.22 10.10 -2.75
CA SER A 201 -7.45 10.59 -2.13
C SER A 201 -8.51 9.51 -2.06
N PHE A 202 -9.11 9.38 -0.88
CA PHE A 202 -10.23 8.47 -0.62
C PHE A 202 -11.59 9.19 -0.69
N GLY A 203 -11.58 10.52 -0.80
CA GLY A 203 -12.78 11.35 -0.81
C GLY A 203 -12.99 12.14 -2.10
N ALA A 204 -11.96 12.24 -2.96
CA ALA A 204 -12.06 12.95 -4.23
C ALA A 204 -13.09 12.29 -5.17
N LYS A 205 -13.83 13.12 -5.89
CA LYS A 205 -14.85 12.66 -6.86
C LYS A 205 -14.22 11.90 -8.03
N ASP A 206 -13.03 12.34 -8.47
CA ASP A 206 -12.23 11.67 -9.49
C ASP A 206 -10.81 11.49 -8.95
N PRO A 207 -10.54 10.44 -8.15
CA PRO A 207 -9.27 10.29 -7.46
C PRO A 207 -8.21 9.83 -8.46
N SER A 208 -7.41 10.78 -8.94
CA SER A 208 -6.10 10.51 -9.55
C SER A 208 -5.06 10.55 -8.44
N GLY A 209 -4.01 9.75 -8.48
CA GLY A 209 -2.90 10.00 -7.54
C GLY A 209 -1.72 10.71 -8.16
N TYR A 210 -0.86 11.18 -7.28
CA TYR A 210 0.20 12.14 -7.59
C TYR A 210 1.48 11.73 -6.89
N ILE A 211 2.62 12.16 -7.42
CA ILE A 211 3.91 12.00 -6.77
C ILE A 211 4.48 13.39 -6.57
N MET A 212 4.91 13.70 -5.35
CA MET A 212 5.58 14.94 -5.03
C MET A 212 7.01 14.66 -4.61
N LYS A 213 7.92 15.54 -5.05
CA LYS A 213 9.34 15.51 -4.70
C LYS A 213 9.66 16.53 -3.61
N TYR A 214 10.51 16.13 -2.68
CA TYR A 214 11.02 16.94 -1.59
C TYR A 214 12.55 16.90 -1.54
N THR A 215 13.14 18.03 -1.14
CA THR A 215 14.57 18.13 -0.84
C THR A 215 14.92 17.36 0.44
N PRO A 216 16.20 17.08 0.73
CA PRO A 216 16.60 16.46 2.00
C PRO A 216 16.17 17.26 3.26
N ALA A 217 15.87 18.56 3.12
CA ALA A 217 15.36 19.42 4.19
C ALA A 217 13.83 19.37 4.35
N GLY A 218 13.15 18.61 3.48
CA GLY A 218 11.70 18.44 3.48
C GLY A 218 10.93 19.58 2.83
N ASP A 219 11.57 20.39 2.00
CA ASP A 219 10.90 21.44 1.22
C ASP A 219 10.44 20.87 -0.12
N HIS A 220 9.35 21.38 -0.69
CA HIS A 220 8.95 21.00 -2.05
C HIS A 220 10.07 21.33 -3.05
N ALA A 221 10.43 20.37 -3.91
CA ALA A 221 11.47 20.58 -4.90
C ALA A 221 10.99 21.56 -5.98
N ALA A 222 11.66 22.71 -6.09
CA ALA A 222 11.33 23.72 -7.09
C ALA A 222 11.46 23.18 -8.52
N GLY A 223 10.51 23.52 -9.39
CA GLY A 223 10.52 23.12 -10.80
C GLY A 223 10.09 21.67 -11.07
N TYR A 224 9.79 20.87 -10.04
CA TYR A 224 9.24 19.53 -10.22
C TYR A 224 7.75 19.61 -10.60
N ALA A 225 7.39 19.06 -11.75
CA ALA A 225 5.99 18.97 -12.19
C ALA A 225 5.23 17.95 -11.34
N VAL A 226 4.01 18.30 -10.94
CA VAL A 226 3.10 17.38 -10.24
C VAL A 226 1.91 17.15 -11.14
N GLU A 227 1.96 16.03 -11.86
CA GLU A 227 0.96 15.61 -12.83
C GLU A 227 0.18 14.39 -12.31
N PRO A 228 -1.08 14.20 -12.73
CA PRO A 228 -1.83 13.01 -12.38
C PRO A 228 -1.16 11.77 -13.01
N THR A 229 -0.95 10.74 -12.20
CA THR A 229 -0.32 9.48 -12.66
C THR A 229 -1.35 8.50 -13.23
N GLU A 230 -2.30 8.05 -12.39
CA GLU A 230 -3.44 7.25 -12.79
C GLU A 230 -4.64 7.49 -11.87
N LYS A 231 -5.82 7.00 -12.28
CA LYS A 231 -7.00 6.95 -11.42
C LYS A 231 -6.84 5.88 -10.33
N ALA A 232 -6.42 6.30 -9.16
CA ALA A 232 -6.19 5.45 -8.01
C ALA A 232 -7.29 5.57 -6.98
N ARG A 233 -7.99 4.46 -6.70
CA ARG A 233 -9.07 4.42 -5.70
C ARG A 233 -8.62 3.94 -4.33
N LEU A 234 -7.41 3.39 -4.19
CA LEU A 234 -6.93 2.80 -2.93
C LEU A 234 -5.46 3.13 -2.65
N VAL A 235 -4.53 2.57 -3.42
CA VAL A 235 -3.08 2.71 -3.20
C VAL A 235 -2.39 2.76 -4.56
N ILE A 236 -1.35 3.58 -4.66
CA ILE A 236 -0.48 3.65 -5.83
C ILE A 236 0.86 3.00 -5.48
N PRO A 237 1.33 1.99 -6.24
CA PRO A 237 2.67 1.45 -6.05
C PRO A 237 3.73 2.50 -6.43
N MET A 238 4.89 2.47 -5.79
CA MET A 238 5.96 3.41 -6.10
C MET A 238 7.33 2.78 -5.86
N LEU A 239 8.14 2.70 -6.93
CA LEU A 239 9.49 2.17 -6.90
C LEU A 239 10.44 3.19 -7.56
N TYR A 240 11.44 3.66 -6.83
CA TYR A 240 12.53 4.44 -7.44
C TYR A 240 13.50 3.51 -8.16
N ARG A 241 13.78 3.80 -9.44
CA ARG A 241 14.74 3.04 -10.23
C ARG A 241 15.31 3.89 -11.37
N MET A 242 16.64 3.97 -11.44
CA MET A 242 17.37 4.56 -12.58
C MET A 242 16.87 5.97 -12.96
N GLY A 243 16.69 6.84 -11.96
CA GLY A 243 16.23 8.21 -12.19
C GLY A 243 14.75 8.35 -12.53
N SER A 244 13.95 7.31 -12.35
CA SER A 244 12.49 7.32 -12.58
C SER A 244 11.74 6.66 -11.44
N LEU A 245 10.50 7.09 -11.19
CA LEU A 245 9.59 6.42 -10.29
C LEU A 245 8.61 5.58 -11.09
N ILE A 246 8.64 4.28 -10.87
CA ILE A 246 7.72 3.33 -11.47
C ILE A 246 6.49 3.22 -10.60
N THR A 247 5.32 3.39 -11.22
CA THR A 247 4.04 3.52 -10.55
C THR A 247 2.89 2.97 -11.40
N GLY A 248 1.66 3.04 -10.87
CA GLY A 248 0.44 2.62 -11.55
C GLY A 248 -0.01 1.18 -11.26
N GLY A 249 -1.31 1.03 -11.01
CA GLY A 249 -2.01 -0.19 -10.64
C GLY A 249 -2.67 -0.90 -11.82
N ARG A 250 -3.05 -0.15 -12.87
CA ARG A 250 -3.65 -0.69 -14.12
C ARG A 250 -2.73 -0.65 -15.33
N ALA A 251 -1.76 0.26 -15.32
CA ALA A 251 -0.72 0.38 -16.32
C ALA A 251 0.59 0.67 -15.58
N VAL A 252 1.72 0.25 -16.16
CA VAL A 252 3.02 0.69 -15.70
C VAL A 252 3.24 2.10 -16.21
N THR A 253 3.45 3.02 -15.27
CA THR A 253 3.71 4.43 -15.53
C THR A 253 5.06 4.79 -14.93
N SER A 254 5.81 5.63 -15.63
CA SER A 254 7.06 6.22 -15.17
C SER A 254 6.85 7.69 -14.87
N VAL A 255 7.43 8.17 -13.78
CA VAL A 255 7.55 9.59 -13.47
C VAL A 255 9.03 9.93 -13.43
N ASP A 256 9.48 10.86 -14.27
CA ASP A 256 10.87 11.30 -14.26
C ASP A 256 11.21 11.94 -12.90
N ALA A 257 12.29 11.45 -12.25
CA ALA A 257 12.63 11.88 -10.90
C ALA A 257 13.21 13.30 -10.85
N GLN A 258 13.69 13.83 -11.97
CA GLN A 258 14.25 15.18 -12.05
C GLN A 258 13.15 16.22 -12.26
N ASN A 259 12.26 16.01 -13.22
CA ASN A 259 11.30 17.03 -13.66
C ASN A 259 9.82 16.70 -13.40
N GLY A 260 9.49 15.46 -13.02
CA GLY A 260 8.12 15.06 -12.68
C GLY A 260 7.21 14.74 -13.86
N THR A 261 7.74 14.71 -15.09
CA THR A 261 6.97 14.33 -16.29
C THR A 261 6.48 12.89 -16.19
N VAL A 262 5.19 12.69 -16.44
CA VAL A 262 4.52 11.38 -16.38
C VAL A 262 4.46 10.75 -17.77
N ASN A 263 4.95 9.51 -17.89
CA ASN A 263 4.92 8.72 -19.11
C ASN A 263 4.28 7.35 -18.85
N GLN A 264 3.19 7.04 -19.53
CA GLN A 264 2.64 5.68 -19.50
C GLN A 264 3.52 4.76 -20.35
N LEU A 265 4.07 3.71 -19.74
CA LEU A 265 4.98 2.78 -20.41
C LEU A 265 4.23 1.59 -21.02
N SER A 266 3.18 1.08 -20.36
CA SER A 266 2.42 -0.09 -20.82
C SER A 266 0.97 0.24 -21.17
N PRO A 267 0.25 -0.62 -21.92
CA PRO A 267 -1.20 -0.52 -22.06
C PRO A 267 -1.92 -0.59 -20.70
N THR A 268 -3.15 -0.07 -20.66
CA THR A 268 -4.03 -0.16 -19.49
C THR A 268 -4.77 -1.49 -19.46
N PHE A 269 -4.74 -2.17 -18.32
CA PHE A 269 -5.44 -3.42 -18.07
C PHE A 269 -6.42 -3.27 -16.92
N GLU A 270 -7.72 -3.15 -17.24
CA GLU A 270 -8.78 -2.95 -16.24
C GLU A 270 -8.93 -4.09 -15.21
N SER A 271 -8.40 -5.27 -15.55
CA SER A 271 -8.40 -6.43 -14.66
C SER A 271 -7.29 -6.40 -13.60
N LEU A 272 -6.31 -5.49 -13.73
CA LEU A 272 -5.18 -5.37 -12.81
C LEU A 272 -5.47 -4.38 -11.69
N ASN A 273 -4.85 -4.67 -10.55
CA ASN A 273 -4.87 -3.84 -9.35
C ASN A 273 -3.52 -4.03 -8.65
N ILE A 274 -2.45 -3.60 -9.30
CA ILE A 274 -1.10 -3.73 -8.78
C ILE A 274 -0.95 -2.86 -7.54
N TYR A 275 -0.49 -3.46 -6.45
CA TYR A 275 -0.38 -2.82 -5.14
C TYR A 275 1.05 -2.41 -4.82
N ASN A 276 2.04 -3.18 -5.24
CA ASN A 276 3.46 -2.82 -5.12
C ASN A 276 4.32 -3.41 -6.25
N TYR A 277 5.49 -2.80 -6.45
CA TYR A 277 6.56 -3.20 -7.35
C TYR A 277 7.87 -3.35 -6.60
N VAL A 278 8.68 -4.33 -7.02
CA VAL A 278 10.12 -4.38 -6.74
C VAL A 278 10.90 -4.63 -8.04
N PRO A 279 12.20 -4.32 -8.08
CA PRO A 279 13.05 -4.71 -9.20
C PRO A 279 12.98 -6.21 -9.44
N GLY A 280 12.78 -6.63 -10.69
CA GLY A 280 12.77 -8.03 -11.09
C GLY A 280 14.00 -8.44 -11.90
N PRO A 281 13.98 -9.67 -12.46
CA PRO A 281 15.01 -10.16 -13.38
C PRO A 281 15.32 -9.17 -14.52
N GLY A 282 16.57 -8.71 -14.61
CA GLY A 282 17.01 -7.75 -15.62
C GLY A 282 16.27 -6.41 -15.53
N MET A 283 15.55 -6.02 -16.59
CA MET A 283 14.76 -4.77 -16.61
C MET A 283 13.30 -4.94 -16.19
N SER A 284 12.85 -6.16 -15.89
CA SER A 284 11.48 -6.43 -15.47
C SER A 284 11.16 -5.91 -14.06
N LEU A 285 9.88 -5.90 -13.74
CA LEU A 285 9.32 -5.63 -12.42
C LEU A 285 8.73 -6.93 -11.87
N VAL A 286 8.88 -7.19 -10.57
CA VAL A 286 8.02 -8.15 -9.86
C VAL A 286 6.95 -7.35 -9.14
N ALA A 287 5.69 -7.77 -9.26
CA ALA A 287 4.55 -7.01 -8.78
C ALA A 287 3.58 -7.87 -7.97
N SER A 288 3.04 -7.28 -6.88
CA SER A 288 1.87 -7.80 -6.17
C SER A 288 0.60 -7.29 -6.84
N ASN A 289 -0.33 -8.20 -7.17
CA ASN A 289 -1.64 -7.86 -7.69
C ASN A 289 -2.71 -8.20 -6.66
N ASN A 290 -3.37 -7.18 -6.11
CA ASN A 290 -4.39 -7.37 -5.09
C ASN A 290 -5.70 -7.81 -5.74
N ASP A 291 -5.87 -9.12 -5.83
CA ASP A 291 -7.10 -9.78 -6.24
C ASP A 291 -7.53 -10.84 -5.22
N VAL A 292 -8.85 -10.97 -5.04
CA VAL A 292 -9.48 -11.88 -4.06
C VAL A 292 -10.35 -12.96 -4.73
N SER A 293 -10.27 -13.06 -6.05
CA SER A 293 -11.22 -13.77 -6.92
C SER A 293 -10.56 -14.94 -7.67
N GLY A 294 -9.44 -15.44 -7.17
CA GLY A 294 -8.67 -16.50 -7.84
C GLY A 294 -7.92 -16.02 -9.09
N ARG A 295 -7.58 -14.74 -9.18
CA ARG A 295 -6.69 -14.24 -10.24
C ARG A 295 -5.24 -14.22 -9.79
N PRO A 296 -4.28 -14.32 -10.73
CA PRO A 296 -2.87 -14.23 -10.40
C PRO A 296 -2.55 -13.01 -9.54
N ASN A 297 -1.85 -13.26 -8.45
CA ASN A 297 -1.55 -12.28 -7.41
C ASN A 297 -0.07 -11.90 -7.39
N LEU A 298 0.78 -12.65 -8.11
CA LEU A 298 2.19 -12.35 -8.31
C LEU A 298 2.50 -12.28 -9.81
N MET A 299 3.23 -11.25 -10.24
CA MET A 299 3.51 -11.00 -11.65
C MET A 299 4.97 -10.62 -11.89
N VAL A 300 5.52 -11.05 -13.02
CA VAL A 300 6.72 -10.45 -13.65
C VAL A 300 6.24 -9.66 -14.84
N ILE A 301 6.61 -8.38 -14.93
CA ILE A 301 6.13 -7.44 -15.93
C ILE A 301 7.33 -6.82 -16.65
N ASP A 302 7.35 -6.89 -17.98
CA ASP A 302 8.18 -6.01 -18.78
C ASP A 302 7.55 -4.61 -18.77
N PRO A 303 8.20 -3.60 -18.17
CA PRO A 303 7.61 -2.28 -18.03
C PRO A 303 7.34 -1.59 -19.37
N VAL A 304 8.10 -1.91 -20.43
CA VAL A 304 7.98 -1.23 -21.74
C VAL A 304 6.89 -1.85 -22.59
N SER A 305 6.86 -3.18 -22.71
CA SER A 305 5.86 -3.84 -23.56
C SER A 305 4.54 -4.16 -22.82
N GLY A 306 4.57 -4.19 -21.49
CA GLY A 306 3.47 -4.72 -20.67
C GLY A 306 3.32 -6.25 -20.74
N ALA A 307 4.23 -6.95 -21.43
CA ALA A 307 4.26 -8.40 -21.43
C ALA A 307 4.45 -8.93 -20.00
N ARG A 308 3.70 -9.97 -19.64
CA ARG A 308 3.64 -10.45 -18.25
C ARG A 308 3.62 -11.96 -18.12
N SER A 309 4.32 -12.45 -17.11
CA SER A 309 4.16 -13.79 -16.55
C SER A 309 3.47 -13.66 -15.20
N ALA A 310 2.43 -14.45 -14.96
CA ALA A 310 1.61 -14.33 -13.76
C ALA A 310 1.47 -15.68 -13.05
N LEU A 311 1.43 -15.65 -11.72
CA LEU A 311 1.29 -16.83 -10.88
C LEU A 311 0.19 -16.58 -9.85
N LEU A 312 -0.73 -17.54 -9.73
CA LEU A 312 -1.69 -17.59 -8.66
C LEU A 312 -1.15 -18.44 -7.52
N THR A 313 -1.02 -17.82 -6.35
CA THR A 313 -0.43 -18.39 -5.14
C THR A 313 -1.28 -18.14 -3.90
N GLY A 314 -2.20 -17.17 -3.94
CA GLY A 314 -3.09 -16.82 -2.85
C GLY A 314 -3.98 -15.66 -3.24
N SER A 315 -4.66 -15.09 -2.24
CA SER A 315 -5.64 -14.02 -2.39
C SER A 315 -5.26 -12.80 -1.54
N GLY A 316 -5.55 -11.62 -2.06
CA GLY A 316 -5.35 -10.34 -1.37
C GLY A 316 -3.88 -9.95 -1.29
N SER A 317 -3.12 -10.10 -2.38
CA SER A 317 -1.70 -9.76 -2.36
C SER A 317 -1.47 -8.27 -2.18
N VAL A 318 -0.59 -7.89 -1.25
CA VAL A 318 -0.31 -6.48 -0.92
C VAL A 318 1.13 -6.13 -1.25
N GLU A 319 2.06 -6.92 -0.75
CA GLU A 319 3.49 -6.59 -0.76
C GLU A 319 4.28 -7.67 -1.48
N VAL A 320 5.42 -7.29 -2.06
CA VAL A 320 6.19 -8.14 -2.97
C VAL A 320 7.68 -7.97 -2.73
N GLY A 321 8.44 -9.05 -2.93
CA GLY A 321 9.88 -9.06 -2.78
C GLY A 321 10.53 -9.97 -3.81
N TYR A 322 11.80 -9.73 -4.11
CA TYR A 322 12.57 -10.55 -5.04
C TYR A 322 14.01 -10.67 -4.58
N SER A 323 14.54 -11.89 -4.61
CA SER A 323 15.94 -12.20 -4.36
C SER A 323 16.49 -12.96 -5.57
N PRO A 324 17.31 -12.32 -6.42
CA PRO A 324 17.88 -12.98 -7.59
C PRO A 324 18.84 -14.11 -7.22
N ASP A 325 19.63 -13.91 -6.15
CA ASP A 325 20.67 -14.85 -5.70
C ASP A 325 20.07 -16.17 -5.18
N SER A 326 18.92 -16.10 -4.52
CA SER A 326 18.17 -17.29 -4.10
C SER A 326 17.13 -17.74 -5.13
N GLN A 327 16.98 -17.03 -6.24
CA GLN A 327 16.00 -17.30 -7.31
C GLN A 327 14.56 -17.36 -6.79
N GLN A 328 14.20 -16.44 -5.91
CA GLN A 328 12.93 -16.44 -5.19
C GLN A 328 12.19 -15.11 -5.36
N ALA A 329 10.87 -15.20 -5.57
CA ALA A 329 9.95 -14.09 -5.41
C ALA A 329 9.03 -14.35 -4.22
N PHE A 330 8.62 -13.29 -3.56
CA PHE A 330 7.83 -13.33 -2.33
C PHE A 330 6.61 -12.45 -2.46
N THR A 331 5.50 -12.86 -1.86
CA THR A 331 4.38 -11.95 -1.66
C THR A 331 3.58 -12.27 -0.42
N THR A 332 3.09 -11.23 0.26
CA THR A 332 2.06 -11.39 1.29
C THR A 332 0.72 -11.67 0.63
N ASN A 333 -0.08 -12.57 1.19
CA ASN A 333 -1.47 -12.83 0.81
C ASN A 333 -2.36 -12.55 2.00
N TYR A 334 -2.83 -11.31 2.07
CA TYR A 334 -3.56 -10.78 3.22
C TYR A 334 -4.81 -11.60 3.54
N GLU A 335 -5.59 -11.94 2.50
CA GLU A 335 -6.85 -12.68 2.67
C GLU A 335 -6.59 -14.17 2.92
N SER A 336 -5.58 -14.74 2.29
CA SER A 336 -5.27 -16.17 2.47
C SER A 336 -4.52 -16.47 3.76
N ASN A 337 -4.09 -15.45 4.51
CA ASN A 337 -3.20 -15.56 5.66
C ASN A 337 -1.91 -16.33 5.35
N THR A 338 -1.28 -16.04 4.21
CA THR A 338 -0.03 -16.70 3.82
C THR A 338 1.03 -15.72 3.33
N VAL A 339 2.29 -16.15 3.40
CA VAL A 339 3.39 -15.57 2.62
C VAL A 339 3.81 -16.61 1.59
N THR A 340 3.86 -16.22 0.32
CA THR A 340 4.33 -17.07 -0.76
C THR A 340 5.84 -16.99 -0.90
N VAL A 341 6.47 -18.13 -1.15
CA VAL A 341 7.82 -18.25 -1.73
C VAL A 341 7.65 -18.93 -3.09
N ALA A 342 7.93 -18.22 -4.18
CA ALA A 342 7.81 -18.70 -5.54
C ALA A 342 9.19 -18.80 -6.21
N ALA A 343 9.40 -19.84 -7.00
CA ALA A 343 10.63 -19.96 -7.79
C ALA A 343 10.62 -18.94 -8.94
N LEU A 344 11.65 -18.09 -9.00
CA LEU A 344 11.86 -17.11 -10.06
C LEU A 344 13.35 -16.94 -10.37
N SER A 345 13.81 -17.65 -11.39
CA SER A 345 15.19 -17.54 -11.87
C SER A 345 15.41 -16.23 -12.67
N PRO A 346 16.56 -15.54 -12.46
CA PRO A 346 16.98 -14.40 -13.27
C PRO A 346 17.05 -14.68 -14.78
N GLU A 347 17.33 -15.93 -15.16
CA GLU A 347 17.49 -16.34 -16.56
C GLU A 347 16.13 -16.51 -17.25
N ARG A 348 15.17 -17.15 -16.57
CA ARG A 348 13.88 -17.51 -17.14
C ARG A 348 12.91 -16.33 -17.23
N LYS A 349 13.00 -15.37 -16.30
CA LYS A 349 12.16 -14.15 -16.23
C LYS A 349 10.65 -14.40 -16.29
N ALA A 350 10.22 -15.60 -15.88
CA ALA A 350 8.83 -16.03 -15.94
C ALA A 350 8.56 -17.12 -14.91
N PHE A 351 7.38 -17.05 -14.29
CA PHE A 351 6.91 -18.05 -13.34
C PHE A 351 6.62 -19.40 -14.01
N GLN A 352 6.72 -20.45 -13.21
CA GLN A 352 6.24 -21.79 -13.55
C GLN A 352 4.97 -22.06 -12.73
N PRO A 353 3.87 -22.49 -13.37
CA PRO A 353 2.69 -22.93 -12.63
C PRO A 353 3.05 -23.98 -11.57
N GLY A 354 2.52 -23.83 -10.36
CA GLY A 354 2.74 -24.75 -9.24
C GLY A 354 4.13 -24.72 -8.60
N GLN A 355 5.08 -23.90 -9.08
CA GLN A 355 6.42 -23.76 -8.48
C GLN A 355 6.43 -22.69 -7.39
N PHE A 356 5.64 -22.93 -6.34
CA PHE A 356 5.62 -22.12 -5.13
C PHE A 356 5.23 -22.94 -3.91
N VAL A 357 5.55 -22.39 -2.74
CA VAL A 357 5.06 -22.84 -1.44
C VAL A 357 4.52 -21.63 -0.68
N ASN A 358 3.54 -21.88 0.18
CA ASN A 358 3.00 -20.89 1.09
C ASN A 358 3.39 -21.21 2.52
N ILE A 359 3.75 -20.19 3.28
CA ILE A 359 3.95 -20.24 4.71
C ILE A 359 2.68 -19.66 5.36
N THR A 360 2.02 -20.44 6.20
CA THR A 360 0.76 -20.02 6.83
C THR A 360 0.98 -19.16 8.06
N PHE A 361 0.08 -18.20 8.27
CA PHE A 361 0.06 -17.33 9.44
C PHE A 361 -1.32 -17.38 10.10
N GLN A 362 -1.35 -17.13 11.41
CA GLN A 362 -2.59 -16.96 12.14
C GLN A 362 -3.27 -15.63 11.79
N ASP A 363 -2.47 -14.58 11.61
CA ASP A 363 -2.88 -13.23 11.23
C ASP A 363 -2.63 -12.96 9.75
N SER A 364 -3.23 -11.88 9.22
CA SER A 364 -3.10 -11.52 7.81
C SER A 364 -1.75 -10.83 7.53
N PRO A 365 -0.84 -11.43 6.75
CA PRO A 365 0.41 -10.77 6.37
C PRO A 365 0.11 -9.54 5.52
N SER A 366 0.70 -8.40 5.89
CA SER A 366 0.34 -7.09 5.33
C SER A 366 1.51 -6.34 4.73
N ASN A 367 2.72 -6.54 5.25
CA ASN A 367 3.96 -5.99 4.71
C ASN A 367 5.07 -7.02 4.68
N LEU A 368 6.02 -6.83 3.77
CA LEU A 368 7.26 -7.59 3.78
C LEU A 368 8.47 -6.76 3.34
N TYR A 369 9.64 -7.16 3.81
CA TYR A 369 10.94 -6.70 3.31
C TYR A 369 11.85 -7.91 3.14
N VAL A 370 12.60 -7.97 2.04
CA VAL A 370 13.49 -9.09 1.72
C VAL A 370 14.94 -8.64 1.84
N ARG A 371 15.74 -9.45 2.53
CA ARG A 371 17.18 -9.28 2.67
C ARG A 371 17.88 -10.58 2.32
N HIS A 372 18.86 -10.53 1.43
CA HIS A 372 19.71 -11.69 1.13
C HIS A 372 21.11 -11.48 1.72
N THR A 373 21.66 -12.54 2.32
CA THR A 373 23.02 -12.56 2.87
C THR A 373 23.68 -13.91 2.56
N GLY A 374 24.96 -14.06 2.90
CA GLY A 374 25.64 -15.35 2.80
C GLY A 374 25.02 -16.47 3.67
N LYS A 375 24.22 -16.13 4.69
CA LYS A 375 23.51 -17.10 5.53
C LYS A 375 22.20 -17.58 4.90
N GLY A 376 21.70 -16.91 3.86
CA GLY A 376 20.41 -17.21 3.25
C GLY A 376 19.56 -15.97 3.03
N THR A 377 18.25 -16.18 2.90
CA THR A 377 17.29 -15.12 2.61
C THR A 377 16.37 -14.91 3.81
N ASP A 378 16.32 -13.69 4.30
CA ASP A 378 15.41 -13.24 5.32
C ASP A 378 14.24 -12.49 4.70
N VAL A 379 13.02 -12.82 5.13
CA VAL A 379 11.80 -12.11 4.79
C VAL A 379 11.18 -11.63 6.10
N TYR A 380 11.27 -10.33 6.35
CA TYR A 380 10.60 -9.70 7.49
C TYR A 380 9.15 -9.44 7.10
N VAL A 381 8.21 -9.79 7.96
CA VAL A 381 6.79 -9.79 7.67
C VAL A 381 6.04 -9.16 8.84
N THR A 382 5.16 -8.22 8.52
CA THR A 382 4.23 -7.67 9.50
C THR A 382 2.85 -8.24 9.25
N THR A 383 2.12 -8.49 10.33
CA THR A 383 0.76 -9.02 10.26
C THR A 383 -0.24 -8.01 10.80
N LYS A 384 -1.50 -8.13 10.36
CA LYS A 384 -2.62 -7.32 10.86
C LYS A 384 -3.72 -8.23 11.35
N THR A 385 -4.39 -7.76 12.39
CA THR A 385 -5.71 -8.22 12.81
C THR A 385 -6.58 -7.00 13.06
N TRP A 386 -7.84 -7.07 12.62
CA TRP A 386 -8.83 -6.03 12.91
C TRP A 386 -9.86 -6.52 13.93
N GLU A 387 -9.55 -7.63 14.60
CA GLU A 387 -10.37 -8.21 15.66
C GLU A 387 -10.06 -7.57 17.02
N GLY A 388 -10.78 -8.02 18.06
CA GLY A 388 -10.65 -7.46 19.42
C GLY A 388 -9.23 -7.53 20.00
N ASP A 389 -8.38 -8.42 19.49
CA ASP A 389 -7.02 -8.66 19.98
C ASP A 389 -5.93 -7.88 19.20
N ASN A 390 -6.31 -6.89 18.39
CA ASN A 390 -5.36 -6.10 17.59
C ASN A 390 -4.24 -5.46 18.42
N ALA A 391 -4.53 -5.05 19.66
CA ALA A 391 -3.55 -4.54 20.61
C ALA A 391 -2.36 -5.48 20.86
N THR A 392 -2.61 -6.79 20.86
CA THR A 392 -1.62 -7.82 21.16
C THR A 392 -0.96 -8.32 19.88
N ARG A 393 -1.77 -8.65 18.87
CA ARG A 393 -1.27 -9.33 17.66
C ARG A 393 -0.75 -8.36 16.60
N GLY A 394 -1.19 -7.10 16.60
CA GLY A 394 -0.62 -6.03 15.78
C GLY A 394 0.76 -5.54 16.26
N ALA A 395 1.21 -5.99 17.43
CA ALA A 395 2.52 -5.70 18.01
C ALA A 395 3.63 -6.64 17.52
N LEU A 396 3.30 -7.59 16.63
CA LEU A 396 4.22 -8.65 16.21
C LEU A 396 4.91 -8.31 14.87
N LEU A 397 6.20 -8.61 14.81
CA LEU A 397 6.99 -8.61 13.58
C LEU A 397 7.66 -9.98 13.44
N HIS A 398 7.52 -10.60 12.29
CA HIS A 398 8.06 -11.93 12.03
C HIS A 398 9.27 -11.84 11.10
N ARG A 399 10.22 -12.75 11.26
CA ARG A 399 11.29 -13.02 10.31
C ARG A 399 11.17 -14.46 9.87
N ILE A 400 10.90 -14.66 8.58
CA ILE A 400 11.08 -15.94 7.91
C ILE A 400 12.53 -16.00 7.46
N HIS A 401 13.28 -16.99 7.94
CA HIS A 401 14.63 -17.27 7.47
C HIS A 401 14.62 -18.51 6.58
N LEU A 402 15.13 -18.36 5.34
CA LEU A 402 15.40 -19.44 4.41
C LEU A 402 16.90 -19.67 4.34
N ASP A 403 17.34 -20.89 4.64
CA ASP A 403 18.76 -21.24 4.62
C ASP A 403 19.39 -21.02 3.23
N SER A 404 20.69 -20.72 3.21
CA SER A 404 21.48 -20.51 1.99
C SER A 404 21.39 -21.63 0.94
N SER A 405 21.12 -22.87 1.38
CA SER A 405 20.94 -24.03 0.51
C SER A 405 19.60 -24.05 -0.24
N VAL A 406 18.61 -23.25 0.19
CA VAL A 406 17.31 -23.16 -0.48
C VAL A 406 17.43 -22.28 -1.72
N LYS A 407 17.28 -22.89 -2.90
CA LYS A 407 17.25 -22.20 -4.21
C LYS A 407 15.91 -22.41 -4.88
N GLY A 408 15.27 -21.31 -5.30
CA GLY A 408 13.86 -21.34 -5.69
C GLY A 408 13.02 -21.84 -4.52
N ILE A 409 12.43 -23.01 -4.66
CA ILE A 409 11.71 -23.71 -3.59
C ILE A 409 12.37 -25.04 -3.19
N GLY A 410 13.48 -25.41 -3.83
CA GLY A 410 14.13 -26.71 -3.61
C GLY A 410 14.75 -26.81 -2.22
N GLY A 411 14.39 -27.87 -1.48
CA GLY A 411 14.92 -28.15 -0.15
C GLY A 411 14.34 -27.33 1.00
N ILE A 412 13.30 -26.52 0.74
CA ILE A 412 12.66 -25.68 1.77
C ILE A 412 11.96 -26.48 2.88
N ASP A 413 11.59 -27.73 2.58
CA ASP A 413 10.93 -28.69 3.48
C ASP A 413 11.91 -29.46 4.38
N ARG A 414 13.22 -29.29 4.17
CA ARG A 414 14.24 -29.87 5.05
C ARG A 414 14.17 -29.25 6.43
N ALA A 415 14.55 -30.01 7.45
CA ALA A 415 14.68 -29.51 8.80
C ALA A 415 15.55 -28.24 8.82
N ASP A 416 15.09 -27.22 9.55
CA ASP A 416 15.74 -25.92 9.74
C ASP A 416 15.97 -25.08 8.47
N ALA A 417 15.59 -25.57 7.29
CA ALA A 417 15.75 -24.82 6.02
C ALA A 417 14.79 -23.64 5.89
N CYS A 418 13.65 -23.68 6.61
CA CYS A 418 12.72 -22.56 6.76
C CYS A 418 12.31 -22.44 8.22
N THR A 419 12.63 -21.31 8.83
CA THR A 419 12.23 -21.00 10.21
C THR A 419 11.56 -19.64 10.32
N ILE A 420 10.71 -19.48 11.35
CA ILE A 420 10.07 -18.23 11.72
C ILE A 420 10.54 -17.84 13.12
N THR A 421 11.00 -16.61 13.26
CA THR A 421 11.26 -15.95 14.55
C THR A 421 10.30 -14.77 14.69
N THR A 422 9.78 -14.51 15.88
CA THR A 422 8.83 -13.40 16.11
C THR A 422 9.36 -12.46 17.18
N PHE A 423 9.35 -11.17 16.87
CA PHE A 423 9.57 -10.07 17.79
C PHE A 423 8.23 -9.53 18.31
N ASP A 424 8.16 -9.23 19.60
CA ASP A 424 7.01 -8.61 20.24
C ASP A 424 7.36 -7.22 20.77
N MET A 425 6.71 -6.19 20.24
CA MET A 425 6.97 -4.79 20.62
C MET A 425 6.54 -4.47 22.06
N ARG A 426 5.72 -5.30 22.71
CA ARG A 426 5.17 -5.00 24.04
C ARG A 426 6.19 -5.20 25.14
N ASP A 427 7.05 -6.20 25.00
CA ASP A 427 8.06 -6.59 25.99
C ASP A 427 9.46 -6.74 25.37
N ASN A 428 9.60 -6.41 24.08
CA ASN A 428 10.82 -6.50 23.30
C ASN A 428 11.43 -7.91 23.23
N THR A 429 10.63 -8.95 23.46
CA THR A 429 11.09 -10.34 23.41
C THR A 429 11.16 -10.87 21.99
N VAL A 430 12.02 -11.88 21.80
CA VAL A 430 12.17 -12.61 20.55
C VAL A 430 11.94 -14.09 20.82
N SER A 431 11.06 -14.72 20.05
CA SER A 431 10.79 -16.15 20.17
C SER A 431 11.99 -16.99 19.77
N ALA A 432 12.06 -18.24 20.23
CA ALA A 432 12.93 -19.22 19.58
C ALA A 432 12.48 -19.42 18.11
N PRO A 433 13.40 -19.77 17.19
CA PRO A 433 13.03 -20.14 15.83
C PRO A 433 12.13 -21.37 15.82
N VAL A 434 11.06 -21.32 15.04
CA VAL A 434 10.15 -22.45 14.81
C VAL A 434 10.11 -22.81 13.33
N ALA A 435 9.91 -24.08 12.99
CA ALA A 435 9.80 -24.49 11.58
C ALA A 435 8.61 -23.81 10.89
N CYS A 436 8.78 -23.43 9.62
CA CYS A 436 7.70 -22.84 8.84
C CYS A 436 6.53 -23.83 8.63
N PRO A 437 5.27 -23.40 8.83
CA PRO A 437 4.11 -24.20 8.47
C PRO A 437 3.84 -24.11 6.97
N LEU A 438 4.45 -25.01 6.20
CA LEU A 438 4.43 -25.01 4.74
C LEU A 438 3.15 -25.64 4.17
N MET A 439 2.65 -25.04 3.08
CA MET A 439 1.66 -25.62 2.18
C MET A 439 2.21 -25.59 0.76
N ASN A 440 2.18 -26.73 0.07
CA ASN A 440 2.47 -26.75 -1.36
C ASN A 440 1.33 -26.09 -2.16
N ALA A 441 1.51 -26.01 -3.48
CA ALA A 441 0.52 -25.40 -4.38
C ALA A 441 -0.85 -26.11 -4.35
N ALA A 442 -0.88 -27.44 -4.35
CA ALA A 442 -2.12 -28.22 -4.35
C ALA A 442 -2.93 -28.02 -3.05
N ASP A 443 -2.25 -28.08 -1.90
CA ASP A 443 -2.86 -27.87 -0.59
C ASP A 443 -3.32 -26.43 -0.42
N THR A 444 -2.58 -25.47 -1.00
CA THR A 444 -3.01 -24.07 -1.08
C THR A 444 -4.36 -23.94 -1.80
N TRP A 445 -4.51 -24.53 -2.99
CA TRP A 445 -5.75 -24.41 -3.75
C TRP A 445 -6.93 -25.07 -3.04
N LYS A 446 -6.72 -26.23 -2.42
CA LYS A 446 -7.72 -26.88 -1.55
C LYS A 446 -8.14 -25.99 -0.38
N ALA A 447 -7.17 -25.36 0.30
CA ALA A 447 -7.44 -24.43 1.39
C ALA A 447 -8.24 -23.20 0.92
N GLN A 448 -7.90 -22.63 -0.24
CA GLN A 448 -8.65 -21.51 -0.82
C GLN A 448 -10.07 -21.91 -1.24
N TYR A 449 -10.25 -23.07 -1.88
CA TYR A 449 -11.57 -23.60 -2.22
C TYR A 449 -12.45 -23.70 -0.97
N ARG A 450 -11.95 -24.34 0.10
CA ARG A 450 -12.67 -24.48 1.37
C ARG A 450 -12.96 -23.12 2.02
N ARG A 451 -11.99 -22.20 2.05
CA ARG A 451 -12.20 -20.83 2.60
C ARG A 451 -13.31 -20.09 1.87
N ILE A 452 -13.38 -20.20 0.54
CA ILE A 452 -14.43 -19.53 -0.22
C ILE A 452 -15.78 -20.20 0.04
N ARG A 453 -15.83 -21.55 -0.03
CA ARG A 453 -17.05 -22.34 0.14
C ARG A 453 -17.68 -22.16 1.52
N ASP A 454 -16.87 -22.29 2.56
CA ASP A 454 -17.34 -22.46 3.94
C ASP A 454 -17.40 -21.14 4.71
N VAL A 455 -16.61 -20.13 4.31
CA VAL A 455 -16.49 -18.87 5.05
C VAL A 455 -16.88 -17.67 4.19
N SER A 456 -16.16 -17.42 3.10
CA SER A 456 -16.21 -16.14 2.39
C SER A 456 -17.54 -15.94 1.65
N LEU A 457 -18.00 -16.96 0.94
CA LEU A 457 -19.25 -16.90 0.18
C LEU A 457 -20.47 -16.80 1.10
N PRO A 458 -20.65 -17.66 2.13
CA PRO A 458 -21.75 -17.50 3.08
C PRO A 458 -21.75 -16.14 3.80
N ALA A 459 -20.58 -15.64 4.20
CA ALA A 459 -20.45 -14.33 4.83
C ALA A 459 -20.86 -13.20 3.87
N MET A 460 -20.45 -13.25 2.60
CA MET A 460 -20.83 -12.26 1.60
C MET A 460 -22.33 -12.31 1.27
N GLU A 461 -22.95 -13.49 1.24
CA GLU A 461 -24.39 -13.64 1.05
C GLU A 461 -25.19 -13.08 2.24
N LYS A 462 -24.72 -13.30 3.47
CA LYS A 462 -25.26 -12.65 4.67
C LYS A 462 -25.09 -11.13 4.59
N SER A 463 -23.94 -10.65 4.14
CA SER A 463 -23.67 -9.22 3.93
C SER A 463 -24.58 -8.61 2.87
N LEU A 464 -24.93 -9.33 1.81
CA LEU A 464 -25.86 -8.86 0.79
C LEU A 464 -27.25 -8.63 1.37
N LYS A 465 -27.74 -9.56 2.20
CA LYS A 465 -29.02 -9.41 2.92
C LYS A 465 -28.99 -8.19 3.84
N GLY A 466 -27.90 -8.02 4.60
CA GLY A 466 -27.68 -6.86 5.47
C GLY A 466 -27.65 -5.54 4.73
N ALA A 467 -26.89 -5.45 3.63
CA ALA A 467 -26.76 -4.24 2.82
C ALA A 467 -28.08 -3.84 2.17
N ARG A 468 -28.88 -4.81 1.69
CA ARG A 468 -30.23 -4.56 1.15
C ARG A 468 -31.17 -4.01 2.23
N ALA A 469 -31.19 -4.64 3.41
CA ALA A 469 -32.01 -4.19 4.53
C ALA A 469 -31.60 -2.78 5.01
N PHE A 470 -30.30 -2.52 5.11
CA PHE A 470 -29.80 -1.20 5.49
C PHE A 470 -30.15 -0.13 4.46
N LYS A 471 -30.04 -0.43 3.16
CA LYS A 471 -30.47 0.50 2.10
C LYS A 471 -31.96 0.81 2.16
N ALA A 472 -32.81 -0.20 2.28
CA ALA A 472 -34.26 -0.01 2.40
C ALA A 472 -34.62 0.86 3.61
N LYS A 473 -33.96 0.62 4.76
CA LYS A 473 -34.12 1.45 5.95
C LYS A 473 -33.63 2.89 5.73
N ALA A 474 -32.46 3.08 5.13
CA ALA A 474 -31.91 4.41 4.87
C ALA A 474 -32.78 5.25 3.92
N GLU A 475 -33.39 4.61 2.91
CA GLU A 475 -34.37 5.25 2.01
C GLU A 475 -35.64 5.68 2.77
N ALA A 476 -36.17 4.82 3.64
CA ALA A 476 -37.32 5.14 4.50
C ALA A 476 -37.00 6.29 5.48
N ASP A 477 -35.84 6.24 6.15
CA ASP A 477 -35.39 7.27 7.08
C ASP A 477 -35.18 8.62 6.37
N LEU A 478 -34.64 8.62 5.13
CA LEU A 478 -34.51 9.83 4.33
C LEU A 478 -35.87 10.41 3.94
N LYS A 479 -36.84 9.57 3.59
CA LYS A 479 -38.23 10.01 3.30
C LYS A 479 -38.86 10.65 4.54
N ALA A 480 -38.73 10.02 5.71
CA ALA A 480 -39.25 10.56 6.97
C ALA A 480 -38.57 11.89 7.35
N ALA A 481 -37.24 11.98 7.21
CA ALA A 481 -36.49 13.21 7.48
C ALA A 481 -36.91 14.36 6.55
N ARG A 482 -37.20 14.09 5.27
CA ARG A 482 -37.74 15.08 4.33
C ARG A 482 -39.13 15.58 4.75
N GLN A 483 -40.02 14.68 5.15
CA GLN A 483 -41.36 15.04 5.63
C GLN A 483 -41.28 15.88 6.91
N GLN A 484 -40.44 15.50 7.86
CA GLN A 484 -40.22 16.26 9.10
C GLN A 484 -39.64 17.65 8.81
N ALA A 485 -38.67 17.76 7.89
CA ALA A 485 -38.09 19.03 7.49
C ALA A 485 -39.10 19.96 6.80
N ALA A 486 -40.05 19.41 6.05
CA ALA A 486 -41.14 20.18 5.44
C ALA A 486 -42.14 20.71 6.49
N GLN A 487 -42.43 19.92 7.54
CA GLN A 487 -43.35 20.32 8.60
C GLN A 487 -42.74 21.26 9.64
N LYS A 488 -41.46 21.06 9.98
CA LYS A 488 -40.74 21.83 11.01
C LYS A 488 -39.34 22.18 10.52
N PRO A 489 -39.19 23.24 9.70
CA PRO A 489 -37.89 23.67 9.21
C PRO A 489 -37.04 24.20 10.38
N GLY A 490 -35.75 23.84 10.41
CA GLY A 490 -34.85 24.26 11.49
C GLY A 490 -33.50 23.56 11.46
N LYS A 491 -32.61 23.94 12.39
CA LYS A 491 -31.25 23.36 12.53
C LYS A 491 -31.30 21.84 12.76
N ALA A 492 -32.22 21.38 13.60
CA ALA A 492 -32.41 19.95 13.90
C ALA A 492 -32.84 19.13 12.67
N SER A 493 -33.83 19.62 11.92
CA SER A 493 -34.33 18.95 10.71
C SER A 493 -33.28 18.95 9.58
N ARG A 494 -32.47 20.01 9.45
CA ARG A 494 -31.32 20.04 8.54
C ARG A 494 -30.27 18.99 8.90
N ALA A 495 -29.94 18.84 10.17
CA ALA A 495 -29.00 17.83 10.65
C ALA A 495 -29.52 16.40 10.44
N ALA A 496 -30.81 16.15 10.74
CA ALA A 496 -31.45 14.85 10.49
C ALA A 496 -31.44 14.49 9.00
N LEU A 497 -31.74 15.45 8.12
CA LEU A 497 -31.69 15.26 6.67
C LEU A 497 -30.26 14.97 6.17
N ALA A 498 -29.25 15.68 6.70
CA ALA A 498 -27.85 15.43 6.35
C ALA A 498 -27.42 14.01 6.75
N ARG A 499 -27.73 13.58 7.98
CA ARG A 499 -27.43 12.22 8.47
C ARG A 499 -28.16 11.14 7.66
N ALA A 500 -29.42 11.35 7.30
CA ALA A 500 -30.17 10.39 6.49
C ALA A 500 -29.60 10.26 5.07
N LYS A 501 -29.14 11.37 4.47
CA LYS A 501 -28.43 11.36 3.18
C LYS A 501 -27.10 10.61 3.27
N GLU A 502 -26.34 10.84 4.33
CA GLU A 502 -25.08 10.15 4.59
C GLU A 502 -25.29 8.63 4.75
N ASN A 503 -26.26 8.23 5.58
CA ASN A 503 -26.62 6.81 5.75
C ASN A 503 -27.04 6.15 4.43
N LEU A 504 -27.81 6.84 3.59
CA LEU A 504 -28.17 6.32 2.26
C LEU A 504 -26.94 6.20 1.34
N GLY A 505 -26.02 7.15 1.41
CA GLY A 505 -24.72 7.09 0.74
C GLY A 505 -23.94 5.85 1.18
N ASN A 506 -23.75 5.67 2.48
CA ASN A 506 -23.05 4.52 3.08
C ASN A 506 -23.71 3.20 2.69
N ALA A 507 -25.03 3.10 2.76
CA ALA A 507 -25.77 1.91 2.37
C ALA A 507 -25.61 1.59 0.88
N THR A 508 -25.59 2.61 0.03
CA THR A 508 -25.40 2.45 -1.42
C THR A 508 -23.98 1.98 -1.74
N VAL A 509 -22.97 2.55 -1.09
CA VAL A 509 -21.56 2.13 -1.24
C VAL A 509 -21.39 0.67 -0.78
N TRP A 510 -21.93 0.32 0.39
CA TRP A 510 -21.84 -1.05 0.90
C TRP A 510 -22.54 -2.06 -0.03
N LEU A 511 -23.75 -1.76 -0.50
CA LEU A 511 -24.46 -2.64 -1.44
C LEU A 511 -23.71 -2.77 -2.77
N ALA A 512 -23.15 -1.68 -3.30
CA ALA A 512 -22.33 -1.72 -4.51
C ALA A 512 -21.07 -2.57 -4.31
N TYR A 513 -20.42 -2.46 -3.15
CA TYR A 513 -19.30 -3.32 -2.78
C TYR A 513 -19.71 -4.80 -2.79
N VAL A 514 -20.78 -5.18 -2.10
CA VAL A 514 -21.20 -6.59 -2.04
C VAL A 514 -21.60 -7.13 -3.41
N ASN A 515 -22.36 -6.36 -4.19
CA ASN A 515 -22.76 -6.76 -5.55
C ASN A 515 -21.57 -6.93 -6.49
N LYS A 516 -20.49 -6.16 -6.28
CA LYS A 516 -19.24 -6.31 -7.05
C LYS A 516 -18.47 -7.57 -6.67
N HIS A 517 -18.38 -7.91 -5.38
CA HIS A 517 -17.50 -8.98 -4.91
C HIS A 517 -18.17 -10.36 -4.86
N LEU A 518 -19.51 -10.43 -4.72
CA LEU A 518 -20.21 -11.71 -4.66
C LEU A 518 -20.04 -12.56 -5.94
N PRO A 519 -20.15 -12.01 -7.18
CA PRO A 519 -19.88 -12.76 -8.40
C PRO A 519 -18.44 -13.28 -8.44
N ASN A 520 -17.48 -12.44 -8.05
CA ASN A 520 -16.06 -12.78 -7.99
C ASN A 520 -15.77 -13.97 -7.06
N LEU A 521 -16.44 -14.05 -5.90
CA LEU A 521 -16.30 -15.20 -5.00
C LEU A 521 -16.89 -16.47 -5.61
N ARG A 522 -18.00 -16.38 -6.37
CA ARG A 522 -18.59 -17.53 -7.05
C ARG A 522 -17.72 -18.03 -8.20
N ASP A 523 -17.13 -17.11 -8.97
CA ASP A 523 -16.16 -17.42 -10.01
C ASP A 523 -14.91 -18.07 -9.41
N GLY A 524 -14.38 -17.46 -8.34
CA GLY A 524 -13.25 -17.99 -7.58
C GLY A 524 -13.53 -19.39 -7.03
N LEU A 525 -14.72 -19.64 -6.47
CA LEU A 525 -15.10 -20.96 -5.97
C LEU A 525 -15.00 -22.03 -7.07
N ARG A 526 -15.59 -21.78 -8.24
CA ARG A 526 -15.53 -22.71 -9.38
C ARG A 526 -14.11 -22.91 -9.89
N TYR A 527 -13.33 -21.83 -9.93
CA TYR A 527 -11.96 -21.88 -10.40
C TYR A 527 -11.06 -22.70 -9.46
N TYR A 528 -11.12 -22.44 -8.15
CA TYR A 528 -10.36 -23.20 -7.17
C TYR A 528 -10.85 -24.64 -7.03
N GLN A 529 -12.13 -24.91 -7.24
CA GLN A 529 -12.66 -26.27 -7.31
C GLN A 529 -11.91 -27.08 -8.40
N GLN A 530 -11.81 -26.51 -9.61
CA GLN A 530 -11.10 -27.15 -10.73
C GLN A 530 -9.60 -27.36 -10.42
N LEU A 531 -8.92 -26.36 -9.85
CA LEU A 531 -7.50 -26.49 -9.49
C LEU A 531 -7.25 -27.49 -8.36
N ALA A 532 -8.17 -27.58 -7.40
CA ALA A 532 -8.07 -28.47 -6.26
C ALA A 532 -8.39 -29.93 -6.59
N GLY A 533 -9.07 -30.19 -7.73
CA GLY A 533 -9.57 -31.51 -8.09
C GLY A 533 -10.75 -31.97 -7.23
N GLU A 534 -11.56 -31.01 -6.75
CA GLU A 534 -12.80 -31.20 -5.98
C GLU A 534 -14.02 -30.96 -6.90
#